data_AF-A0A3B9QGK3-F1
#
_entry.id   AF-A0A3B9QGK3-F1
#
_cell.length_a   1.000
_cell.length_b   1.000
_cell.length_c   1.000
_cell.angle_alpha   90.00
_cell.angle_beta   90.00
_cell.angle_gamma   90.00
#
_symmetry.space_group_name_H-M   'P 1'
#
loop_
_entity.id
_entity.type
_entity.pdbx_description
1 polymer ?
#
loop_
_entity_poly.entity_id
_entity_poly.type
_entity_poly.pdbx_seq_one_letter_code
_entity_poly.pdbx_strand_id
1 'polypeptide(L)'
;MVVAEEMVIPSGGEKSVSSIIPAVITQQPNFLVSDSVLSADSIVLFVVDGLGWHQIDSYRDELPCLGQALGAPITTVAPSTTATALTSICTGVLPGEHGVVGYKVDTPSGLLNCLRWTSGSRLMMKDVPPIDFQPVEPFLGSAPPVVTRAEFQKSGFTQAHLRNGQFCGWWSPATLVTEIDEQVRAGAPFVYAYYDGLDKVAHVHGLGRHYLDELKFVDALVERIAAELPEEAALLVTADHGMVEVGNQIFDISEELV
;
A
#
# COMPACT_ATOMS: atom_id res chain seq x y z
N MET A 1 24.68 -6.97 -22.66
CA MET A 1 23.49 -7.25 -23.49
C MET A 1 22.31 -6.94 -22.59
N VAL A 2 21.74 -5.74 -22.71
CA VAL A 2 20.57 -5.36 -21.92
C VAL A 2 19.45 -6.23 -22.47
N VAL A 3 19.07 -7.27 -21.72
CA VAL A 3 17.80 -7.94 -21.97
C VAL A 3 16.79 -6.82 -21.83
N ALA A 4 16.09 -6.46 -22.91
CA ALA A 4 14.94 -5.58 -22.79
C ALA A 4 13.98 -6.32 -21.86
N GLU A 5 13.97 -5.95 -20.58
CA GLU A 5 12.95 -6.44 -19.66
C GLU A 5 11.62 -5.99 -20.26
N GLU A 6 10.85 -6.98 -20.68
CA GLU A 6 9.53 -6.79 -21.28
C GLU A 6 8.71 -5.96 -20.30
N MET A 7 8.12 -4.85 -20.76
CA MET A 7 7.29 -4.01 -19.90
C MET A 7 6.19 -4.87 -19.28
N VAL A 8 6.17 -4.92 -17.95
CA VAL A 8 5.12 -5.63 -17.21
C VAL A 8 3.81 -4.86 -17.35
N ILE A 9 2.83 -5.44 -18.02
CA ILE A 9 1.49 -4.87 -18.15
C ILE A 9 0.67 -5.31 -16.92
N PRO A 10 0.19 -4.37 -16.07
CA PRO A 10 -0.72 -4.69 -14.98
C PRO A 10 -1.98 -5.36 -15.53
N SER A 11 -2.16 -6.64 -15.23
CA SER A 11 -3.28 -7.41 -15.77
C SER A 11 -4.59 -7.15 -15.05
N GLY A 12 -4.54 -6.54 -13.84
CA GLY A 12 -5.68 -6.53 -12.91
C GLY A 12 -6.13 -7.93 -12.48
N GLY A 13 -5.35 -8.97 -12.80
CA GLY A 13 -5.67 -10.36 -12.54
C GLY A 13 -5.32 -10.79 -11.11
N GLU A 14 -5.35 -12.10 -10.88
CA GLU A 14 -5.20 -12.69 -9.54
C GLU A 14 -3.88 -12.34 -8.83
N LYS A 15 -2.83 -11.95 -9.57
CA LYS A 15 -1.53 -11.50 -9.04
C LYS A 15 -1.41 -9.99 -8.82
N SER A 16 -2.50 -9.25 -8.97
CA SER A 16 -2.56 -7.80 -8.78
C SER A 16 -2.71 -7.44 -7.31
N VAL A 17 -2.10 -6.34 -6.86
CA VAL A 17 -2.36 -5.76 -5.53
C VAL A 17 -3.86 -5.50 -5.27
N SER A 18 -4.63 -5.23 -6.33
CA SER A 18 -6.08 -5.01 -6.25
C SER A 18 -6.89 -6.28 -5.99
N SER A 19 -6.31 -7.48 -6.09
CA SER A 19 -7.05 -8.74 -5.88
C SER A 19 -7.12 -9.16 -4.41
N ILE A 20 -6.29 -8.57 -3.54
CA ILE A 20 -6.08 -9.02 -2.16
C ILE A 20 -7.32 -8.77 -1.28
N ILE A 21 -7.75 -7.52 -1.17
CA ILE A 21 -8.91 -7.16 -0.32
C ILE A 21 -10.21 -7.81 -0.80
N PRO A 22 -10.53 -7.84 -2.11
CA PRO A 22 -11.68 -8.61 -2.58
C PRO A 22 -11.65 -10.07 -2.13
N ALA A 23 -10.52 -10.76 -2.22
CA ALA A 23 -10.39 -12.14 -1.78
C ALA A 23 -10.64 -12.31 -0.27
N VAL A 24 -10.05 -11.42 0.55
CA VAL A 24 -10.23 -11.42 2.01
C VAL A 24 -11.68 -11.13 2.39
N ILE A 25 -12.30 -10.09 1.83
CA ILE A 25 -13.66 -9.68 2.23
C ILE A 25 -14.73 -10.67 1.72
N THR A 26 -14.56 -11.20 0.50
CA THR A 26 -15.52 -12.16 -0.07
C THR A 26 -15.27 -13.60 0.35
N GLN A 27 -14.16 -13.85 1.07
CA GLN A 27 -13.73 -15.19 1.47
C GLN A 27 -13.59 -16.14 0.27
N GLN A 28 -13.06 -15.60 -0.84
CA GLN A 28 -12.79 -16.35 -2.07
C GLN A 28 -11.29 -16.40 -2.30
N PRO A 29 -10.65 -17.58 -2.27
CA PRO A 29 -9.22 -17.69 -2.45
C PRO A 29 -8.81 -17.30 -3.86
N ASN A 30 -7.58 -16.82 -4.00
CA ASN A 30 -6.94 -16.55 -5.28
C ASN A 30 -5.43 -16.87 -5.19
N PHE A 31 -4.65 -16.48 -6.20
CA PHE A 31 -3.20 -16.72 -6.20
C PHE A 31 -2.45 -16.11 -5.00
N LEU A 32 -2.90 -14.96 -4.47
CA LEU A 32 -2.23 -14.22 -3.38
C LEU A 32 -2.80 -14.52 -2.00
N VAL A 33 -4.06 -14.95 -1.92
CA VAL A 33 -4.77 -15.24 -0.67
C VAL A 33 -5.27 -16.68 -0.72
N SER A 34 -4.59 -17.57 -0.01
CA SER A 34 -4.89 -19.01 0.01
C SER A 34 -6.02 -19.37 0.97
N ASP A 35 -6.58 -20.58 0.82
CA ASP A 35 -7.55 -21.14 1.77
C ASP A 35 -7.02 -21.18 3.21
N SER A 36 -5.71 -21.42 3.39
CA SER A 36 -5.09 -21.42 4.73
C SER A 36 -5.13 -20.04 5.39
N VAL A 37 -4.96 -18.97 4.61
CA VAL A 37 -5.09 -17.60 5.13
C VAL A 37 -6.56 -17.30 5.45
N LEU A 38 -7.48 -17.70 4.57
CA LEU A 38 -8.91 -17.50 4.78
C LEU A 38 -9.50 -18.33 5.93
N SER A 39 -8.83 -19.41 6.35
CA SER A 39 -9.23 -20.19 7.52
C SER A 39 -8.85 -19.57 8.86
N ALA A 40 -8.10 -18.47 8.86
CA ALA A 40 -7.74 -17.74 10.08
C ALA A 40 -8.95 -17.00 10.67
N ASP A 41 -9.00 -16.90 11.99
CA ASP A 41 -10.05 -16.14 12.70
C ASP A 41 -9.89 -14.63 12.49
N SER A 42 -8.66 -14.18 12.24
CA SER A 42 -8.32 -12.79 11.94
C SER A 42 -7.23 -12.70 10.88
N ILE A 43 -7.41 -11.83 9.89
CA ILE A 43 -6.41 -11.57 8.84
C ILE A 43 -5.87 -10.15 9.00
N VAL A 44 -4.56 -10.02 9.14
CA VAL A 44 -3.86 -8.72 9.10
C VAL A 44 -3.25 -8.54 7.73
N LEU A 45 -3.71 -7.54 6.97
CA LEU A 45 -3.02 -7.09 5.75
C LEU A 45 -2.10 -5.93 6.08
N PHE A 46 -0.80 -6.18 6.10
CA PHE A 46 0.22 -5.17 6.32
C PHE A 46 0.84 -4.71 5.01
N VAL A 47 0.49 -3.48 4.60
CA VAL A 47 0.98 -2.84 3.38
C VAL A 47 2.20 -1.98 3.71
N VAL A 48 3.35 -2.31 3.11
CA VAL A 48 4.60 -1.55 3.23
C VAL A 48 4.84 -0.76 1.94
N ASP A 49 4.81 0.57 2.04
CA ASP A 49 5.00 1.46 0.90
C ASP A 49 6.38 1.27 0.26
N GLY A 50 6.43 1.05 -1.05
CA GLY A 50 7.68 0.91 -1.81
C GLY A 50 8.47 -0.38 -1.55
N LEU A 51 7.86 -1.41 -0.93
CA LEU A 51 8.51 -2.71 -0.68
C LEU A 51 8.68 -3.53 -1.97
N GLY A 52 9.81 -3.35 -2.66
CA GLY A 52 10.07 -4.04 -3.92
C GLY A 52 10.55 -5.49 -3.77
N TRP A 53 9.97 -6.38 -4.59
CA TRP A 53 10.32 -7.81 -4.63
C TRP A 53 11.79 -8.06 -4.93
N HIS A 54 12.36 -7.33 -5.90
CA HIS A 54 13.77 -7.51 -6.27
C HIS A 54 14.72 -7.13 -5.15
N GLN A 55 14.36 -6.16 -4.30
CA GLN A 55 15.16 -5.79 -3.13
C GLN A 55 15.08 -6.86 -2.03
N ILE A 56 13.90 -7.43 -1.77
CA ILE A 56 13.77 -8.59 -0.86
C ILE A 56 14.63 -9.75 -1.37
N ASP A 57 14.56 -10.08 -2.65
CA ASP A 57 15.31 -11.20 -3.22
C ASP A 57 16.83 -10.96 -3.19
N SER A 58 17.27 -9.73 -3.48
CA SER A 58 18.69 -9.36 -3.47
C SER A 58 19.31 -9.39 -2.08
N TYR A 59 18.52 -9.07 -1.05
CA TYR A 59 18.96 -9.04 0.35
C TYR A 59 18.39 -10.20 1.18
N ARG A 60 17.92 -11.28 0.53
CA ARG A 60 17.20 -12.38 1.19
C ARG A 60 17.93 -12.95 2.41
N ASP A 61 19.25 -13.11 2.31
CA ASP A 61 20.08 -13.65 3.40
C ASP A 61 20.24 -12.70 4.60
N GLU A 62 19.92 -11.41 4.42
CA GLU A 62 19.97 -10.37 5.45
C GLU A 62 18.60 -10.08 6.08
N LEU A 63 17.54 -10.75 5.62
CA LEU A 63 16.14 -10.56 6.01
C LEU A 63 15.60 -11.88 6.61
N PRO A 64 15.87 -12.17 7.89
CA PRO A 64 15.49 -13.44 8.51
C PRO A 64 13.99 -13.73 8.48
N CYS A 65 13.12 -12.72 8.47
CA CYS A 65 11.68 -12.92 8.40
C CYS A 65 11.16 -12.96 6.95
N LEU A 66 11.27 -11.84 6.24
CA LEU A 66 10.79 -11.67 4.86
C LEU A 66 11.51 -12.58 3.87
N GLY A 67 12.81 -12.83 4.06
CA GLY A 67 13.61 -13.68 3.18
C GLY A 67 13.24 -15.17 3.26
N GLN A 68 12.65 -15.60 4.38
CA GLN A 68 12.19 -16.97 4.63
C GLN A 68 10.67 -17.14 4.47
N ALA A 69 9.92 -16.04 4.37
CA ALA A 69 8.48 -16.06 4.19
C ALA A 69 8.07 -16.71 2.85
N LEU A 70 6.90 -17.34 2.84
CA LEU A 70 6.26 -17.76 1.60
C LEU A 70 5.84 -16.49 0.84
N GLY A 71 6.44 -16.26 -0.33
CA GLY A 71 6.18 -15.05 -1.11
C GLY A 71 6.36 -15.27 -2.62
N ALA A 72 5.78 -14.38 -3.39
CA ALA A 72 5.89 -14.34 -4.85
C ALA A 72 5.89 -12.89 -5.34
N PRO A 73 6.50 -12.59 -6.51
CA PRO A 73 6.36 -11.29 -7.13
C PRO A 73 4.88 -11.05 -7.52
N ILE A 74 4.42 -9.83 -7.25
CA ILE A 74 3.07 -9.35 -7.59
C ILE A 74 3.15 -8.17 -8.56
N THR A 75 2.05 -7.85 -9.21
CA THR A 75 1.95 -6.65 -10.06
C THR A 75 1.16 -5.56 -9.34
N THR A 76 1.69 -4.34 -9.33
CA THR A 76 0.91 -3.15 -8.99
C THR A 76 0.05 -2.72 -10.18
N VAL A 77 -0.57 -1.55 -10.08
CA VAL A 77 -1.39 -0.90 -11.11
C VAL A 77 -0.60 0.15 -11.89
N ALA A 78 -1.17 0.64 -12.98
CA ALA A 78 -0.59 1.75 -13.76
C ALA A 78 -1.41 3.04 -13.58
N PRO A 79 -0.78 4.16 -13.18
CA PRO A 79 0.63 4.30 -12.80
C PRO A 79 0.93 3.69 -11.41
N SER A 80 2.17 3.20 -11.23
CA SER A 80 2.66 2.62 -9.98
C SER A 80 3.01 3.70 -8.96
N THR A 81 2.01 4.44 -8.49
CA THR A 81 2.17 5.49 -7.47
C THR A 81 1.32 5.16 -6.25
N THR A 82 1.77 5.54 -5.06
CA THR A 82 1.08 5.32 -3.78
C THR A 82 -0.40 5.67 -3.83
N ALA A 83 -0.75 6.86 -4.33
CA ALA A 83 -2.14 7.32 -4.38
C ALA A 83 -3.02 6.37 -5.19
N THR A 84 -2.51 5.91 -6.33
CA THR A 84 -3.21 5.03 -7.26
C THR A 84 -3.28 3.61 -6.72
N ALA A 85 -2.15 3.06 -6.29
CA ALA A 85 -2.04 1.67 -5.84
C ALA A 85 -2.80 1.41 -4.54
N LEU A 86 -2.68 2.28 -3.52
CA LEU A 86 -3.46 2.14 -2.27
C LEU A 86 -4.96 2.26 -2.51
N THR A 87 -5.39 3.12 -3.45
CA THR A 87 -6.81 3.18 -3.83
C THR A 87 -7.25 1.88 -4.50
N SER A 88 -6.46 1.31 -5.42
CA SER A 88 -6.77 0.02 -6.05
C SER A 88 -6.78 -1.14 -5.06
N ILE A 89 -5.85 -1.16 -4.09
CA ILE A 89 -5.84 -2.15 -2.99
C ILE A 89 -7.16 -2.07 -2.23
N CYS A 90 -7.52 -0.88 -1.74
CA CYS A 90 -8.68 -0.72 -0.87
C CYS A 90 -10.02 -0.91 -1.60
N THR A 91 -10.11 -0.53 -2.87
CA THR A 91 -11.36 -0.59 -3.64
C THR A 91 -11.51 -1.88 -4.44
N GLY A 92 -10.42 -2.61 -4.67
CA GLY A 92 -10.40 -3.85 -5.44
C GLY A 92 -10.50 -3.66 -6.96
N VAL A 93 -10.56 -2.42 -7.45
CA VAL A 93 -10.74 -2.08 -8.88
C VAL A 93 -9.54 -1.33 -9.44
N LEU A 94 -9.45 -1.23 -10.76
CA LEU A 94 -8.32 -0.57 -11.43
C LEU A 94 -8.43 0.96 -11.41
N PRO A 95 -7.34 1.70 -11.68
CA PRO A 95 -7.34 3.17 -11.66
C PRO A 95 -8.37 3.84 -12.56
N GLY A 96 -8.64 3.25 -13.71
CA GLY A 96 -9.69 3.75 -14.63
C GLY A 96 -11.10 3.67 -14.06
N GLU A 97 -11.33 2.83 -13.05
CA GLU A 97 -12.64 2.65 -12.41
C GLU A 97 -12.78 3.52 -11.15
N HIS A 98 -11.74 3.61 -10.32
CA HIS A 98 -11.78 4.43 -9.10
C HIS A 98 -11.38 5.90 -9.30
N GLY A 99 -10.81 6.29 -10.45
CA GLY A 99 -10.55 7.70 -10.81
C GLY A 99 -9.25 8.33 -10.27
N VAL A 100 -8.66 7.78 -9.21
CA VAL A 100 -7.33 8.19 -8.70
C VAL A 100 -6.18 7.70 -9.62
N VAL A 101 -6.02 8.34 -10.78
CA VAL A 101 -5.09 7.93 -11.86
C VAL A 101 -3.67 8.50 -11.75
N GLY A 102 -3.29 9.03 -10.59
CA GLY A 102 -1.92 9.44 -10.28
C GLY A 102 -1.83 10.18 -8.96
N TYR A 103 -0.60 10.47 -8.51
CA TYR A 103 -0.40 11.27 -7.30
C TYR A 103 -0.73 12.76 -7.49
N LYS A 104 -0.70 13.24 -8.75
CA LYS A 104 -1.25 14.52 -9.19
C LYS A 104 -2.22 14.29 -10.33
N VAL A 105 -3.43 14.83 -10.21
CA VAL A 105 -4.49 14.71 -11.21
C VAL A 105 -5.01 16.09 -11.55
N ASP A 106 -5.11 16.39 -12.85
CA ASP A 106 -5.74 17.63 -13.29
C ASP A 106 -7.26 17.55 -13.12
N THR A 107 -7.84 18.57 -12.51
CA THR A 107 -9.28 18.64 -12.24
C THR A 107 -9.82 19.99 -12.70
N PRO A 108 -11.15 20.14 -12.89
CA PRO A 108 -11.74 21.45 -13.17
C PRO A 108 -11.41 22.53 -12.12
N SER A 109 -11.05 22.12 -10.90
CA SER A 109 -10.67 23.01 -9.79
C SER A 109 -9.15 23.24 -9.70
N GLY A 110 -8.36 22.63 -10.58
CA GLY A 110 -6.90 22.73 -10.67
C GLY A 110 -6.17 21.41 -10.41
N LEU A 111 -4.84 21.47 -10.43
CA LEU A 111 -3.97 20.30 -10.26
C LEU A 111 -3.98 19.79 -8.81
N LEU A 112 -4.72 18.72 -8.57
CA LEU A 112 -4.87 18.10 -7.25
C LEU A 112 -3.68 17.18 -6.96
N ASN A 113 -2.95 17.41 -5.88
CA ASN A 113 -2.10 16.41 -5.24
C ASN A 113 -2.98 15.49 -4.39
N CYS A 114 -3.15 14.24 -4.81
CA CYS A 114 -4.05 13.29 -4.16
C CYS A 114 -3.58 12.92 -2.75
N LEU A 115 -2.28 12.76 -2.50
CA LEU A 115 -1.78 12.37 -1.16
C LEU A 115 -2.05 13.44 -0.09
N ARG A 116 -1.87 14.72 -0.45
CA ARG A 116 -2.11 15.85 0.46
C ARG A 116 -3.53 16.41 0.38
N TRP A 117 -4.27 16.03 -0.66
CA TRP A 117 -5.55 16.61 -1.04
C TRP A 117 -5.51 18.15 -1.21
N THR A 118 -4.45 18.64 -1.85
CA THR A 118 -4.19 20.07 -2.07
C THR A 118 -3.96 20.43 -3.53
N SER A 119 -4.24 21.67 -3.90
CA SER A 119 -3.70 22.30 -5.11
C SER A 119 -2.76 23.42 -4.67
N GLY A 120 -1.47 23.26 -4.97
CA GLY A 120 -0.42 24.02 -4.29
C GLY A 120 -0.51 23.83 -2.77
N SER A 121 -0.69 24.93 -2.03
CA SER A 121 -0.85 24.94 -0.57
C SER A 121 -2.31 24.93 -0.09
N ARG A 122 -3.28 25.04 -0.99
CA ARG A 122 -4.71 25.12 -0.64
C ARG A 122 -5.30 23.71 -0.51
N LEU A 123 -5.97 23.43 0.61
CA LEU A 123 -6.78 22.22 0.78
C LEU A 123 -7.99 22.25 -0.16
N MET A 124 -8.22 21.15 -0.88
CA MET A 124 -9.23 21.08 -1.93
C MET A 124 -10.48 20.30 -1.53
N MET A 125 -10.62 19.86 -0.27
CA MET A 125 -11.73 18.98 0.15
C MET A 125 -13.15 19.53 -0.12
N LYS A 126 -13.31 20.86 -0.27
CA LYS A 126 -14.60 21.49 -0.62
C LYS A 126 -14.82 21.57 -2.13
N ASP A 127 -13.77 21.84 -2.89
CA ASP A 127 -13.83 22.02 -4.35
C ASP A 127 -13.80 20.67 -5.08
N VAL A 128 -13.08 19.71 -4.50
CA VAL A 128 -12.97 18.32 -4.93
C VAL A 128 -13.26 17.42 -3.72
N PRO A 129 -14.55 17.17 -3.41
CA PRO A 129 -14.94 16.27 -2.33
C PRO A 129 -14.40 14.85 -2.58
N PRO A 130 -13.71 14.22 -1.62
CA PRO A 130 -13.11 12.89 -1.79
C PRO A 130 -14.07 11.80 -2.29
N ILE A 131 -15.30 11.77 -1.76
CA ILE A 131 -16.32 10.78 -2.11
C ILE A 131 -16.87 10.95 -3.52
N ASP A 132 -16.91 12.18 -4.04
CA ASP A 132 -17.36 12.47 -5.39
C ASP A 132 -16.24 12.17 -6.40
N PHE A 133 -14.99 12.43 -6.01
CA PHE A 133 -13.81 12.17 -6.83
C PHE A 133 -13.52 10.67 -6.99
N GLN A 134 -13.66 9.90 -5.90
CA GLN A 134 -13.49 8.46 -5.84
C GLN A 134 -14.79 7.85 -5.30
N PRO A 135 -15.71 7.37 -6.16
CA PRO A 135 -17.02 6.90 -5.72
C PRO A 135 -17.07 5.41 -5.35
N VAL A 136 -16.08 4.61 -5.76
CA VAL A 136 -16.09 3.14 -5.53
C VAL A 136 -15.82 2.85 -4.06
N GLU A 137 -16.71 2.12 -3.40
CA GLU A 137 -16.60 1.84 -1.96
C GLU A 137 -15.32 1.08 -1.60
N PRO A 138 -14.47 1.61 -0.70
CA PRO A 138 -13.38 0.86 -0.12
C PRO A 138 -13.87 -0.33 0.69
N PHE A 139 -13.03 -1.35 0.76
CA PHE A 139 -13.24 -2.61 1.47
C PHE A 139 -14.55 -3.30 1.09
N LEU A 140 -15.04 -3.07 -0.14
CA LEU A 140 -16.34 -3.55 -0.63
C LEU A 140 -17.50 -3.13 0.28
N GLY A 141 -17.39 -1.96 0.93
CA GLY A 141 -18.38 -1.43 1.87
C GLY A 141 -18.28 -2.00 3.30
N SER A 142 -17.28 -2.83 3.60
CA SER A 142 -17.01 -3.24 4.98
C SER A 142 -16.29 -2.15 5.78
N ALA A 143 -16.19 -2.34 7.10
CA ALA A 143 -15.64 -1.36 8.04
C ALA A 143 -14.53 -1.95 8.93
N PRO A 144 -13.42 -2.43 8.34
CA PRO A 144 -12.31 -2.99 9.11
C PRO A 144 -11.57 -1.92 9.90
N PRO A 145 -10.88 -2.27 11.01
CA PRO A 145 -9.86 -1.41 11.58
C PRO A 145 -8.76 -1.07 10.56
N VAL A 146 -8.39 0.21 10.54
CA VAL A 146 -7.39 0.79 9.64
C VAL A 146 -6.28 1.39 10.49
N VAL A 147 -5.20 0.63 10.64
CA VAL A 147 -4.00 0.99 11.39
C VAL A 147 -3.04 1.78 10.48
N THR A 148 -3.02 3.10 10.63
CA THR A 148 -2.19 3.99 9.81
C THR A 148 -1.69 5.18 10.63
N ARG A 149 -0.85 6.03 10.04
CA ARG A 149 -0.32 7.21 10.70
C ARG A 149 -1.44 8.10 11.22
N ALA A 150 -1.35 8.46 12.50
CA ALA A 150 -2.32 9.31 13.17
C ALA A 150 -2.52 10.66 12.45
N GLU A 151 -1.48 11.18 11.79
CA GLU A 151 -1.56 12.45 11.03
C GLU A 151 -2.51 12.38 9.83
N PHE A 152 -2.83 11.20 9.31
CA PHE A 152 -3.70 11.04 8.15
C PHE A 152 -5.19 11.07 8.47
N GLN A 153 -5.60 11.01 9.74
CA GLN A 153 -7.00 10.86 10.18
C GLN A 153 -8.00 11.78 9.46
N LYS A 154 -7.60 13.02 9.18
CA LYS A 154 -8.45 14.05 8.58
C LYS A 154 -8.07 14.40 7.15
N SER A 155 -7.20 13.61 6.52
CA SER A 155 -6.76 13.85 5.15
C SER A 155 -7.88 13.54 4.16
N GLY A 156 -7.92 14.29 3.05
CA GLY A 156 -8.86 13.97 1.97
C GLY A 156 -8.53 12.63 1.31
N PHE A 157 -7.26 12.22 1.30
CA PHE A 157 -6.87 10.92 0.76
C PHE A 157 -7.44 9.77 1.58
N THR A 158 -7.35 9.83 2.92
CA THR A 158 -7.98 8.85 3.82
C THR A 158 -9.49 8.77 3.57
N GLN A 159 -10.18 9.89 3.36
CA GLN A 159 -11.60 9.86 2.98
C GLN A 159 -11.85 9.23 1.60
N ALA A 160 -10.92 9.39 0.65
CA ALA A 160 -11.04 8.83 -0.68
C ALA A 160 -10.85 7.31 -0.72
N HIS A 161 -9.89 6.74 0.02
CA HIS A 161 -9.55 5.31 -0.11
C HIS A 161 -9.74 4.47 1.15
N LEU A 162 -9.92 5.07 2.33
CA LEU A 162 -10.10 4.35 3.60
C LEU A 162 -11.43 4.69 4.29
N ARG A 163 -12.34 5.43 3.65
CA ARG A 163 -13.68 5.64 4.21
C ARG A 163 -14.34 4.29 4.50
N ASN A 164 -15.24 4.28 5.48
CA ASN A 164 -15.82 3.09 6.14
C ASN A 164 -14.89 2.42 7.15
N GLY A 165 -13.57 2.46 6.95
CA GLY A 165 -12.61 1.92 7.90
C GLY A 165 -12.66 2.59 9.27
N GLN A 166 -12.44 1.80 10.33
CA GLN A 166 -12.33 2.30 11.70
C GLN A 166 -10.91 2.75 11.95
N PHE A 167 -10.67 4.06 11.99
CA PHE A 167 -9.31 4.61 12.07
C PHE A 167 -8.62 4.31 13.41
N CYS A 168 -7.45 3.65 13.33
CA CYS A 168 -6.56 3.34 14.45
C CYS A 168 -5.20 4.01 14.17
N GLY A 169 -4.89 5.08 14.90
CA GLY A 169 -3.79 5.99 14.56
C GLY A 169 -2.51 5.70 15.33
N TRP A 170 -1.43 5.31 14.66
CA TRP A 170 -0.11 5.19 15.29
C TRP A 170 0.75 6.45 15.11
N TRP A 171 1.57 6.77 16.11
CA TRP A 171 2.49 7.94 16.11
C TRP A 171 3.95 7.55 15.92
N SER A 172 4.29 6.29 16.18
CA SER A 172 5.61 5.75 15.94
C SER A 172 5.50 4.31 15.43
N PRO A 173 6.50 3.81 14.69
CA PRO A 173 6.52 2.41 14.25
C PRO A 173 6.38 1.42 15.42
N ALA A 174 6.88 1.78 16.60
CA ALA A 174 6.80 0.94 17.78
C ALA A 174 5.37 0.70 18.28
N THR A 175 4.47 1.68 18.10
CA THR A 175 3.07 1.60 18.50
C THR A 175 2.17 1.01 17.42
N LEU A 176 2.64 0.93 16.16
CA LEU A 176 1.91 0.29 15.06
C LEU A 176 1.53 -1.15 15.41
N VAL A 177 2.47 -1.94 15.96
CA VAL A 177 2.24 -3.34 16.35
C VAL A 177 1.18 -3.44 17.45
N THR A 178 1.23 -2.53 18.44
CA THR A 178 0.23 -2.48 19.51
C THR A 178 -1.16 -2.21 18.97
N GLU A 179 -1.32 -1.26 18.03
CA GLU A 179 -2.61 -1.00 17.40
C GLU A 179 -3.12 -2.23 16.62
N ILE A 180 -2.25 -2.98 15.94
CA ILE A 180 -2.65 -4.24 15.27
C ILE A 180 -3.11 -5.28 16.30
N ASP A 181 -2.29 -5.58 17.30
CA ASP A 181 -2.57 -6.61 18.30
C ASP A 181 -3.88 -6.34 19.05
N GLU A 182 -4.13 -5.09 19.45
CA GLU A 182 -5.36 -4.70 20.13
C GLU A 182 -6.61 -4.99 19.28
N GLN A 183 -6.58 -4.68 17.98
CA GLN A 183 -7.73 -4.93 17.09
C GLN A 183 -7.95 -6.42 16.85
N VAL A 184 -6.88 -7.20 16.69
CA VAL A 184 -6.98 -8.66 16.54
C VAL A 184 -7.54 -9.30 17.80
N ARG A 185 -7.04 -8.92 18.99
CA ARG A 185 -7.55 -9.43 20.29
C ARG A 185 -8.96 -8.97 20.61
N ALA A 186 -9.39 -7.84 20.06
CA ALA A 186 -10.78 -7.40 20.12
C ALA A 186 -11.73 -8.22 19.21
N GLY A 187 -11.19 -9.15 18.41
CA GLY A 187 -11.95 -10.04 17.54
C GLY A 187 -12.24 -9.46 16.16
N ALA A 188 -11.46 -8.49 15.69
CA ALA A 188 -11.60 -7.99 14.32
C ALA A 188 -11.23 -9.10 13.31
N PRO A 189 -12.13 -9.50 12.38
CA PRO A 189 -11.84 -10.57 11.44
C PRO A 189 -10.86 -10.13 10.34
N PHE A 190 -10.74 -8.83 10.10
CA PHE A 190 -9.81 -8.25 9.13
C PHE A 190 -9.28 -6.91 9.64
N VAL A 191 -7.95 -6.74 9.64
CA VAL A 191 -7.25 -5.50 9.99
C VAL A 191 -6.40 -5.07 8.81
N TYR A 192 -6.59 -3.84 8.34
CA TYR A 192 -5.71 -3.19 7.36
C TYR A 192 -4.67 -2.36 8.09
N ALA A 193 -3.39 -2.58 7.82
CA ALA A 193 -2.29 -1.80 8.38
C ALA A 193 -1.37 -1.26 7.29
N TYR A 194 -0.85 -0.05 7.46
CA TYR A 194 0.01 0.59 6.48
C TYR A 194 1.23 1.28 7.12
N TYR A 195 2.39 1.15 6.45
CA TYR A 195 3.66 1.74 6.83
C TYR A 195 4.32 2.47 5.63
N ASP A 196 4.60 3.77 5.79
CA ASP A 196 5.13 4.69 4.76
C ASP A 196 6.67 4.85 4.79
N GLY A 197 7.36 4.29 5.77
CA GLY A 197 8.75 4.62 6.07
C GLY A 197 9.74 4.24 4.96
N LEU A 198 9.58 3.05 4.38
CA LEU A 198 10.53 2.48 3.43
C LEU A 198 10.61 3.29 2.13
N ASP A 199 9.46 3.60 1.50
CA ASP A 199 9.37 4.47 0.33
C ASP A 199 9.97 5.85 0.58
N LYS A 200 9.64 6.45 1.73
CA LYS A 200 10.19 7.76 2.11
C LYS A 200 11.71 7.74 2.21
N VAL A 201 12.30 6.71 2.82
CA VAL A 201 13.76 6.57 2.92
C VAL A 201 14.38 6.40 1.53
N ALA A 202 13.77 5.57 0.67
CA ALA A 202 14.24 5.35 -0.69
C ALA A 202 14.22 6.65 -1.51
N HIS A 203 13.16 7.45 -1.44
CA HIS A 203 13.07 8.72 -2.17
C HIS A 203 14.13 9.74 -1.74
N VAL A 204 14.55 9.73 -0.47
CA VAL A 204 15.55 10.69 0.04
C VAL A 204 16.98 10.20 -0.19
N HIS A 205 17.22 8.89 -0.07
CA HIS A 205 18.58 8.34 0.01
C HIS A 205 18.94 7.35 -1.10
N GLY A 206 18.01 7.02 -2.00
CA GLY A 206 18.16 5.94 -2.97
C GLY A 206 18.22 4.55 -2.32
N LEU A 207 18.50 3.53 -3.13
CA LEU A 207 18.57 2.11 -2.72
C LEU A 207 19.91 1.72 -2.09
N GLY A 208 20.51 2.65 -1.34
CA GLY A 208 21.79 2.47 -0.65
C GLY A 208 21.65 1.97 0.79
N ARG A 209 22.66 2.26 1.63
CA ARG A 209 22.72 1.80 3.02
C ARG A 209 21.52 2.21 3.87
N HIS A 210 21.03 3.44 3.71
CA HIS A 210 19.85 3.92 4.44
C HIS A 210 18.60 3.07 4.13
N TYR A 211 18.39 2.76 2.85
CA TYR A 211 17.31 1.87 2.43
C TYR A 211 17.47 0.46 2.99
N LEU A 212 18.69 -0.11 2.96
CA LEU A 212 18.93 -1.44 3.53
C LEU A 212 18.69 -1.48 5.05
N ASP A 213 19.12 -0.46 5.79
CA ASP A 213 18.85 -0.37 7.23
C ASP A 213 17.34 -0.26 7.52
N GLU A 214 16.60 0.51 6.70
CA GLU A 214 15.14 0.61 6.80
C GLU A 214 14.44 -0.70 6.40
N LEU A 215 14.92 -1.41 5.38
CA LEU A 215 14.40 -2.71 4.97
C LEU A 215 14.58 -3.76 6.08
N LYS A 216 15.73 -3.75 6.76
CA LYS A 216 15.97 -4.59 7.95
C LYS A 216 15.09 -4.19 9.13
N PHE A 217 14.79 -2.90 9.27
CA PHE A 217 13.83 -2.43 10.26
C PHE A 217 12.41 -2.95 9.95
N VAL A 218 11.97 -2.91 8.69
CA VAL A 218 10.70 -3.50 8.25
C VAL A 218 10.68 -5.00 8.48
N ASP A 219 11.75 -5.72 8.17
CA ASP A 219 11.85 -7.17 8.43
C ASP A 219 11.64 -7.51 9.92
N ALA A 220 12.33 -6.80 10.82
CA ALA A 220 12.16 -6.97 12.26
C ALA A 220 10.75 -6.55 12.74
N LEU A 221 10.12 -5.56 12.09
CA LEU A 221 8.75 -5.15 12.38
C LEU A 221 7.75 -6.25 12.00
N VAL A 222 7.93 -6.89 10.84
CA VAL A 222 7.11 -8.03 10.38
C VAL A 222 7.29 -9.22 11.33
N GLU A 223 8.52 -9.54 11.72
CA GLU A 223 8.81 -10.59 12.71
C GLU A 223 8.07 -10.33 14.02
N ARG A 224 8.11 -9.08 14.50
CA ARG A 224 7.44 -8.68 15.74
C ARG A 224 5.91 -8.80 15.63
N ILE A 225 5.32 -8.37 14.52
CA ILE A 225 3.87 -8.53 14.29
C ILE A 225 3.52 -10.02 14.34
N ALA A 226 4.23 -10.87 13.58
CA ALA A 226 3.98 -12.30 13.54
C ALA A 226 4.12 -12.98 14.92
N ALA A 227 5.06 -12.51 15.76
CA ALA A 227 5.30 -13.06 17.10
C ALA A 227 4.27 -12.61 18.15
N GLU A 228 3.66 -11.43 18.00
CA GLU A 228 2.66 -10.90 18.93
C GLU A 228 1.23 -11.37 18.58
N LEU A 229 0.96 -11.67 17.31
CA LEU A 229 -0.34 -12.17 16.86
C LEU A 229 -0.71 -13.54 17.47
N PRO A 230 -2.00 -13.80 17.77
CA PRO A 230 -2.49 -15.13 18.14
C PRO A 230 -2.22 -16.19 17.06
N GLU A 231 -2.16 -17.46 17.45
CA GLU A 231 -1.91 -18.58 16.52
C GLU A 231 -3.01 -18.71 15.45
N GLU A 232 -4.23 -18.25 15.75
CA GLU A 232 -5.39 -18.28 14.86
C GLU A 232 -5.43 -17.11 13.88
N ALA A 233 -4.46 -16.18 13.93
CA ALA A 233 -4.37 -15.05 13.02
C ALA A 233 -3.40 -15.31 11.85
N ALA A 234 -3.73 -14.77 10.67
CA ALA A 234 -2.85 -14.79 9.50
C ALA A 234 -2.30 -13.38 9.21
N LEU A 235 -0.99 -13.28 8.97
CA LEU A 235 -0.33 -12.07 8.52
C LEU A 235 -0.06 -12.15 7.00
N LEU A 236 -0.66 -11.24 6.24
CA LEU A 236 -0.34 -10.98 4.84
C LEU A 236 0.50 -9.71 4.75
N VAL A 237 1.69 -9.80 4.17
CA VAL A 237 2.54 -8.63 3.88
C VAL A 237 2.51 -8.37 2.37
N THR A 238 2.23 -7.13 1.98
CA THR A 238 2.25 -6.70 0.57
C THR A 238 2.89 -5.33 0.44
N ALA A 239 3.19 -4.95 -0.80
CA ALA A 239 3.51 -3.59 -1.18
C ALA A 239 2.35 -2.95 -1.96
N ASP A 240 2.37 -1.63 -2.07
CA ASP A 240 1.58 -0.89 -3.04
C ASP A 240 2.33 -0.81 -4.39
N HIS A 241 3.64 -0.56 -4.37
CA HIS A 241 4.54 -0.62 -5.51
C HIS A 241 5.97 -0.98 -5.09
N GLY A 242 6.85 -1.20 -6.08
CA GLY A 242 8.28 -1.38 -5.85
C GLY A 242 9.04 -0.05 -5.90
N MET A 243 10.37 -0.15 -5.99
CA MET A 243 11.27 0.99 -6.11
C MET A 243 12.38 0.71 -7.13
N VAL A 244 12.77 1.73 -7.89
CA VAL A 244 13.82 1.63 -8.92
C VAL A 244 14.77 2.83 -8.85
N GLU A 245 16.03 2.59 -9.18
CA GLU A 245 17.03 3.64 -9.36
C GLU A 245 16.94 4.22 -10.77
N VAL A 246 16.71 5.53 -10.87
CA VAL A 246 16.60 6.23 -12.17
C VAL A 246 17.91 6.90 -12.60
N GLY A 247 18.89 7.02 -11.69
CA GLY A 247 20.19 7.62 -11.97
C GLY A 247 20.08 9.00 -12.63
N ASN A 248 20.82 9.20 -13.73
CA ASN A 248 20.79 10.45 -14.53
C ASN A 248 19.90 10.35 -15.78
N GLN A 249 18.93 9.42 -15.82
CA GLN A 249 18.04 9.22 -16.96
C GLN A 249 16.95 10.31 -16.98
N ILE A 250 17.38 11.54 -17.24
CA ILE A 250 16.52 12.72 -17.33
C ILE A 250 16.28 13.04 -18.79
N PHE A 251 15.01 13.10 -19.17
CA PHE A 251 14.58 13.56 -20.48
C PHE A 251 13.91 14.93 -20.33
N ASP A 252 14.54 15.96 -20.86
CA ASP A 252 13.95 17.29 -20.90
C ASP A 252 12.84 17.32 -21.94
N ILE A 253 11.61 17.55 -21.49
CA ILE A 253 10.45 17.70 -22.37
C ILE A 253 10.52 19.12 -22.97
N SER A 254 10.29 19.22 -24.29
CA SER A 254 10.23 20.51 -25.01
C SER A 254 9.28 21.49 -24.32
N GLU A 255 9.66 22.77 -24.27
CA GLU A 255 8.77 23.87 -23.82
C GLU A 255 7.47 23.94 -24.63
N GLU A 256 7.45 23.39 -25.86
CA GLU A 256 6.25 23.33 -26.70
C GLU A 256 5.20 22.28 -26.22
N LEU A 257 5.57 21.41 -25.28
CA LEU A 257 4.72 20.34 -24.72
C LEU A 257 4.24 20.62 -23.28
N VAL A 258 4.67 21.72 -22.66
CA VAL A 258 4.42 22.05 -21.23
C VAL A 258 3.46 23.23 -21.08
#